data_AF-A0A3C1YSA6-F1
#
_entry.id   AF-A0A3C1YSA6-F1
#
_cell.length_a   1.000
_cell.length_b   1.000
_cell.length_c   1.000
_cell.angle_alpha   90.00
_cell.angle_beta   90.00
_cell.angle_gamma   90.00
#
_symmetry.space_group_name_H-M   'P 1'
#
loop_
_entity.id
_entity.type
_entity.pdbx_description
1 polymer ?
#
loop_
_entity_poly.entity_id
_entity_poly.type
_entity_poly.pdbx_seq_one_letter_code
_entity_poly.pdbx_strand_id
1 'polypeptide(L)'
;LQEILLETDVNFFRESVEPFPVQSAEMMEQLRSAWDKHDAEQLVFVSHKLRGLALSYGANALAEYCKIIENNIDTNPASITDESIANVDRSLKLSYETLSLTIKKLGMA
;
A
#
# COMPACT_ATOMS: atom_id res chain seq x y z
N LEU A 1 21.94 -20.97 19.90
CA LEU A 1 21.94 -19.49 19.98
C LEU A 1 21.62 -18.84 18.64
N GLN A 2 22.25 -19.22 17.53
CA GLN A 2 21.91 -18.68 16.19
C GLN A 2 20.47 -19.01 15.72
N GLU A 3 19.95 -20.21 15.98
CA GLU A 3 18.56 -20.57 15.61
C GLU A 3 17.50 -19.74 16.35
N ILE A 4 17.68 -19.51 17.66
CA ILE A 4 16.76 -18.69 18.48
C ILE A 4 16.76 -17.22 18.02
N LEU A 5 17.92 -16.70 17.59
CA LEU A 5 18.04 -15.35 17.02
C LEU A 5 17.29 -15.23 15.68
N LEU A 6 17.38 -16.24 14.81
CA LEU A 6 16.65 -16.29 13.55
C LEU A 6 15.13 -16.41 13.74
N GLU A 7 14.66 -17.27 14.65
CA GLU A 7 13.22 -17.41 14.94
C GLU A 7 12.62 -16.11 15.55
N THR A 8 13.39 -15.40 16.38
CA THR A 8 12.96 -14.13 16.97
C THR A 8 12.84 -13.02 15.92
N ASP A 9 13.80 -12.93 15.00
CA ASP A 9 13.82 -11.95 13.90
C ASP A 9 12.65 -12.16 12.92
N VAL A 10 12.33 -13.43 12.68
CA VAL A 10 11.26 -13.84 11.77
C VAL A 10 9.86 -13.55 12.34
N ASN A 11 9.60 -13.84 13.61
CA ASN A 11 8.32 -13.47 14.24
C ASN A 11 8.15 -11.95 14.36
N PHE A 12 9.23 -11.23 14.70
CA PHE A 12 9.25 -9.78 14.71
C PHE A 12 8.91 -9.18 13.32
N PHE A 13 9.48 -9.73 12.25
CA PHE A 13 9.15 -9.32 10.89
C PHE A 13 7.66 -9.57 10.58
N ARG A 14 7.10 -10.72 10.97
CA ARG A 14 5.67 -11.02 10.81
C ARG A 14 4.79 -9.95 11.44
N GLU A 15 5.02 -9.70 12.73
CA GLU A 15 4.24 -8.76 13.52
C GLU A 15 4.38 -7.33 12.98
N SER A 16 5.53 -7.01 12.38
CA SER A 16 5.76 -5.73 11.73
C SER A 16 4.92 -5.55 10.46
N VAL A 17 4.74 -6.61 9.66
CA VAL A 17 4.05 -6.56 8.35
C VAL A 17 2.58 -6.98 8.36
N GLU A 18 2.14 -7.71 9.38
CA GLU A 18 0.74 -8.14 9.56
C GLU A 18 -0.27 -6.98 9.61
N PRO A 19 0.05 -5.79 10.14
CA PRO A 19 -0.87 -4.65 10.09
C PRO A 19 -1.09 -4.07 8.69
N PHE A 20 -0.15 -4.30 7.75
CA PHE A 20 -0.19 -3.65 6.45
C PHE A 20 -1.47 -3.95 5.67
N PRO A 21 -1.92 -5.21 5.49
CA PRO A 21 -3.15 -5.50 4.74
C PRO A 21 -4.40 -4.82 5.29
N VAL A 22 -4.57 -4.79 6.61
CA VAL A 22 -5.75 -4.18 7.23
C VAL A 22 -5.75 -2.66 7.01
N GLN A 23 -4.63 -1.99 7.32
CA GLN A 23 -4.54 -0.54 7.21
C GLN A 23 -4.65 -0.05 5.76
N SER A 24 -3.97 -0.74 4.85
CA SER A 24 -3.98 -0.34 3.43
C SER A 24 -5.29 -0.69 2.72
N ALA A 25 -6.01 -1.74 3.14
CA ALA A 25 -7.36 -2.02 2.63
C ALA A 25 -8.35 -0.91 3.02
N GLU A 26 -8.33 -0.45 4.27
CA GLU A 26 -9.15 0.68 4.72
C GLU A 26 -8.84 1.95 3.89
N MET A 27 -7.56 2.25 3.67
CA MET A 27 -7.15 3.38 2.85
C MET A 27 -7.58 3.21 1.38
N MET A 28 -7.53 2.00 0.83
CA MET A 28 -7.98 1.73 -0.54
C MET A 28 -9.50 1.92 -0.68
N GLU A 29 -10.30 1.52 0.31
CA GLU A 29 -11.74 1.77 0.33
C GLU A 29 -12.04 3.27 0.40
N GLN A 30 -11.33 4.01 1.25
CA GLN A 30 -11.44 5.46 1.33
C GLN A 30 -11.04 6.15 0.01
N LEU A 31 -9.98 5.67 -0.65
CA LEU A 31 -9.51 6.16 -1.95
C LEU A 31 -10.55 5.95 -3.05
N ARG A 32 -11.16 4.77 -3.11
CA ARG A 32 -12.29 4.49 -4.03
C ARG A 32 -13.48 5.38 -3.74
N SER A 33 -13.86 5.51 -2.46
CA SER A 33 -14.99 6.36 -2.09
C SER A 33 -14.75 7.83 -2.44
N ALA A 34 -13.53 8.34 -2.28
CA ALA A 34 -13.19 9.72 -2.65
C ALA A 34 -13.28 9.93 -4.16
N TRP A 35 -12.77 8.96 -4.92
CA TRP A 35 -12.88 8.95 -6.38
C TRP A 35 -14.34 8.95 -6.85
N ASP A 36 -15.17 8.02 -6.36
CA ASP A 36 -16.58 7.92 -6.76
C ASP A 36 -17.39 9.18 -6.43
N LYS A 37 -17.05 9.85 -5.32
CA LYS A 37 -17.68 11.09 -4.88
C LYS A 37 -17.10 12.34 -5.54
N HIS A 38 -16.07 12.20 -6.38
CA HIS A 38 -15.34 13.32 -6.97
C HIS A 38 -14.79 14.29 -5.91
N ASP A 39 -14.39 13.75 -4.75
CA ASP A 39 -13.86 14.50 -3.62
C ASP A 39 -12.34 14.60 -3.76
N ALA A 40 -11.89 15.68 -4.40
CA ALA A 40 -10.49 15.89 -4.69
C ALA A 40 -9.63 16.01 -3.42
N GLU A 41 -10.09 16.75 -2.42
CA GLU A 41 -9.34 16.95 -1.17
C GLU A 41 -9.13 15.61 -0.44
N GLN A 42 -10.19 14.82 -0.32
CA GLN A 42 -10.11 13.50 0.30
C GLN A 42 -9.24 12.53 -0.53
N LEU A 43 -9.29 12.63 -1.86
CA LEU A 43 -8.49 11.80 -2.76
C LEU A 43 -6.99 12.08 -2.59
N VAL A 44 -6.59 13.35 -2.47
CA VAL A 44 -5.19 13.73 -2.15
C VAL A 44 -4.79 13.19 -0.79
N PHE A 45 -5.61 13.48 0.22
CA PHE A 45 -5.31 13.15 1.61
C PHE A 45 -5.07 11.66 1.80
N VAL A 46 -5.94 10.83 1.24
CA VAL A 46 -5.82 9.38 1.41
C VAL A 46 -4.72 8.79 0.52
N SER A 47 -4.48 9.34 -0.67
CA SER A 47 -3.34 8.95 -1.51
C SER A 47 -2.02 9.21 -0.78
N HIS A 48 -1.89 10.37 -0.14
CA HIS A 48 -0.73 10.73 0.67
C HIS A 48 -0.50 9.77 1.84
N LYS A 49 -1.57 9.41 2.56
CA LYS A 49 -1.49 8.43 3.65
C LYS A 49 -1.08 7.05 3.15
N LEU A 50 -1.71 6.57 2.09
CA LEU A 50 -1.41 5.26 1.52
C LEU A 50 0.03 5.21 0.96
N ARG A 51 0.51 6.30 0.37
CA ARG A 51 1.91 6.46 -0.06
C ARG A 51 2.88 6.33 1.13
N GLY A 52 2.62 7.05 2.22
CA GLY A 52 3.45 6.96 3.43
C GLY A 52 3.50 5.54 3.98
N LEU A 53 2.34 4.89 4.09
CA LEU A 53 2.23 3.49 4.50
C LEU A 53 3.02 2.57 3.55
N ALA A 54 2.82 2.70 2.24
CA ALA A 54 3.52 1.90 1.24
C ALA A 54 5.05 2.00 1.36
N LEU A 55 5.58 3.21 1.59
CA LEU A 55 7.02 3.43 1.80
C LEU A 55 7.52 2.76 3.07
N SER A 56 6.77 2.81 4.18
CA SER A 56 7.13 2.10 5.43
C SER A 56 7.24 0.58 5.25
N TYR A 57 6.55 0.02 4.26
CA TYR A 57 6.55 -1.41 3.93
C TYR A 57 7.37 -1.76 2.68
N GLY A 58 8.10 -0.79 2.09
CA GLY A 58 8.91 -1.02 0.90
C GLY A 58 8.11 -1.26 -0.39
N ALA A 59 6.81 -0.98 -0.40
CA ALA A 59 5.92 -1.13 -1.55
C ALA A 59 6.07 0.05 -2.53
N ASN A 60 7.25 0.19 -3.14
CA ASN A 60 7.63 1.36 -3.95
C ASN A 60 6.70 1.61 -5.16
N ALA A 61 6.24 0.56 -5.83
CA ALA A 61 5.30 0.69 -6.95
C ALA A 61 3.97 1.29 -6.50
N LEU A 62 3.45 0.84 -5.35
CA LEU A 62 2.22 1.38 -4.76
C LEU A 62 2.40 2.85 -4.39
N ALA A 63 3.55 3.19 -3.78
CA ALA A 63 3.89 4.56 -3.42
C ALA A 63 3.94 5.49 -4.66
N GLU A 64 4.49 5.01 -5.78
CA GLU A 64 4.57 5.83 -7.00
C GLU A 64 3.18 6.06 -7.62
N TYR A 65 2.30 5.06 -7.63
CA TYR A 65 0.92 5.25 -8.11
C TYR A 65 0.14 6.25 -7.25
N CYS A 66 0.29 6.20 -5.92
CA CYS A 66 -0.33 7.18 -5.02
C CYS A 66 0.19 8.60 -5.29
N LYS A 67 1.51 8.74 -5.48
CA LYS A 67 2.14 10.02 -5.81
C LYS A 67 1.67 10.60 -7.15
N ILE A 68 1.41 9.75 -8.15
CA ILE A 68 0.86 10.19 -9.44
C ILE A 68 -0.51 10.84 -9.23
N ILE A 69 -1.37 10.25 -8.40
CA ILE A 69 -2.68 10.83 -8.05
C ILE A 69 -2.49 12.18 -7.32
N GLU A 70 -1.66 12.22 -6.28
CA GLU A 70 -1.36 13.44 -5.51
C GLU A 70 -0.91 14.60 -6.40
N ASN A 71 0.04 14.35 -7.31
CA ASN A 71 0.61 15.41 -8.14
C ASN A 71 -0.35 15.87 -9.24
N ASN A 72 -1.12 14.95 -9.81
CA ASN A 72 -1.93 15.24 -10.99
C ASN A 72 -3.24 15.91 -10.62
N ILE A 73 -3.71 15.83 -9.37
CA ILE A 73 -5.02 16.36 -9.01
C ILE A 73 -5.12 17.89 -9.14
N ASP A 74 -4.02 18.60 -8.84
CA ASP A 74 -3.93 20.06 -8.97
C ASP A 74 -3.38 20.48 -10.33
N THR A 75 -2.51 19.66 -10.93
CA THR A 75 -1.77 20.04 -12.15
C THR A 75 -2.42 19.57 -13.45
N ASN A 76 -3.05 18.40 -13.44
CA ASN A 76 -3.72 17.80 -14.59
C ASN A 76 -4.79 16.77 -14.16
N PRO A 77 -5.88 17.21 -13.48
CA PRO A 77 -6.86 16.28 -12.89
C PRO A 77 -7.52 15.36 -13.92
N ALA A 78 -7.64 15.78 -15.18
CA ALA A 78 -8.16 14.95 -16.27
C ALA A 78 -7.31 13.71 -16.59
N SER A 79 -6.06 13.64 -16.10
CA SER A 79 -5.21 12.46 -16.23
C SER A 79 -5.47 11.39 -15.16
N ILE A 80 -6.17 11.74 -14.08
CA ILE A 80 -6.62 10.78 -13.09
C ILE A 80 -7.89 10.13 -13.63
N THR A 81 -7.85 8.81 -13.76
CA THR A 81 -8.93 8.01 -14.35
C THR A 81 -9.22 6.81 -13.48
N ASP A 82 -10.26 6.04 -13.82
CA ASP A 82 -10.52 4.74 -13.20
C ASP A 82 -9.29 3.81 -13.26
N GLU A 83 -8.49 3.89 -14.33
CA GLU A 83 -7.26 3.10 -14.44
C GLU A 83 -6.19 3.56 -13.44
N SER A 84 -6.14 4.84 -13.06
CA SER A 84 -5.25 5.33 -12.00
C SER A 84 -5.61 4.67 -10.66
N ILE A 85 -6.90 4.60 -10.33
CA ILE A 85 -7.40 3.94 -9.12
C ILE A 85 -7.17 2.42 -9.18
N ALA A 86 -7.42 1.81 -10.34
CA ALA A 86 -7.17 0.38 -10.56
C ALA A 86 -5.69 0.01 -10.44
N ASN A 87 -4.78 0.89 -10.86
CA ASN A 87 -3.34 0.68 -10.71
C ASN A 87 -2.90 0.66 -9.24
N VAL A 88 -3.45 1.55 -8.40
CA VAL A 88 -3.22 1.54 -6.95
C VAL A 88 -3.68 0.20 -6.36
N ASP A 89 -4.91 -0.23 -6.67
CA ASP A 89 -5.47 -1.49 -6.17
C ASP A 89 -4.66 -2.72 -6.61
N ARG A 90 -4.26 -2.77 -7.89
CA ARG A 90 -3.44 -3.84 -8.45
C ARG A 90 -2.08 -3.90 -7.78
N SER A 91 -1.43 -2.75 -7.62
CA SER A 91 -0.13 -2.66 -6.94
C SER A 91 -0.22 -3.02 -5.46
N LEU A 92 -1.34 -2.69 -4.81
CA LEU A 92 -1.60 -3.08 -3.42
C LEU A 92 -1.68 -4.60 -3.28
N LYS A 93 -2.46 -5.26 -4.15
CA LYS A 93 -2.57 -6.74 -4.19
C LYS A 93 -1.22 -7.40 -4.40
N LEU A 94 -0.42 -6.90 -5.35
CA LEU A 94 0.94 -7.41 -5.61
C LEU A 94 1.87 -7.23 -4.39
N SER A 95 1.69 -6.14 -3.64
CA SER A 95 2.45 -5.90 -2.41
C SER A 95 2.10 -6.93 -1.33
N TYR A 96 0.82 -7.28 -1.17
CA TYR A 96 0.40 -8.35 -0.26
C TYR A 96 0.95 -9.71 -0.64
N GLU A 97 0.87 -10.06 -1.93
CA GLU A 97 1.42 -11.33 -2.44
C GLU A 97 2.92 -11.41 -2.17
N THR A 98 3.65 -10.31 -2.41
CA THR A 98 5.10 -10.23 -2.18
C THR A 98 5.44 -10.40 -0.70
N LEU A 99 4.73 -9.70 0.19
CA LEU A 99 4.94 -9.82 1.65
C LEU A 99 4.60 -11.23 2.15
N SER A 100 3.47 -11.80 1.70
CA SER A 100 3.06 -13.16 2.06
C SER A 100 4.07 -14.21 1.58
N LEU A 101 4.59 -14.08 0.35
CA LEU A 101 5.62 -14.97 -0.18
C LEU A 101 6.93 -14.82 0.58
N THR A 102 7.29 -13.60 0.99
CA THR A 102 8.50 -13.35 1.79
C THR A 102 8.40 -14.03 3.15
N ILE A 103 7.26 -13.87 3.83
CA ILE A 103 6.95 -14.57 5.09
C ILE A 103 7.10 -16.09 4.89
N LYS A 104 6.42 -16.68 3.90
CA LYS A 104 6.51 -18.13 3.63
C LYS A 104 7.95 -18.60 3.37
N LYS A 105 8.73 -17.86 2.58
CA LYS A 105 10.12 -18.18 2.26
C LYS A 105 11.05 -18.16 3.46
N LEU A 106 10.75 -17.35 4.47
CA LEU A 106 11.47 -17.31 5.74
C LEU A 106 11.13 -18.51 6.65
N GLY A 107 10.37 -19.50 6.16
CA GLY A 107 10.00 -20.71 6.91
C GLY A 107 8.73 -20.56 7.75
N MET A 108 7.86 -19.61 7.40
CA MET A 108 6.70 -19.19 8.20
C MET A 108 5.36 -19.61 7.56
N ALA A 109 5.20 -20.90 7.25
CA ALA A 109 3.94 -21.46 6.75
C ALA A 109 3.45 -22.58 7.66
#